data_AF-A0A8T7BSY7-F1
#
_entry.id   AF-A0A8T7BSY7-F1
#
_cell.length_a   1.000
_cell.length_b   1.000
_cell.length_c   1.000
_cell.angle_alpha   90.00
_cell.angle_beta   90.00
_cell.angle_gamma   90.00
#
_symmetry.space_group_name_H-M   'P 1'
#
loop_
_entity.id
_entity.type
_entity.pdbx_description
1 polymer ?
#
loop_
_entity_poly.entity_id
_entity_poly.type
_entity_poly.pdbx_seq_one_letter_code
_entity_poly.pdbx_strand_id
1 'polypeptide(L)'
;MLLLLIMLSAFFSGSETGLISLNRYRLKHLAEKNHGGALRALALLGNPEKLISLILLGNNFINILITQVATYLGYRLYGEAGIAIATGVLTLVLLLFAEITPKTLAAARPERFAFPAAYVYQPLSKILAPVVSVINWLAQMFIRPFSPRDHVNVSDALNSDELRVAVAETSGLIPDSHRDMLISILDLETV
;
A
#
# COMPACT_ATOMS: atom_id res chain seq x y z
N MET A 1 -15.50 -0.91 24.93
CA MET A 1 -14.78 0.10 24.13
C MET A 1 -13.46 -0.45 23.57
N LEU A 2 -12.53 -0.92 24.40
CA LEU A 2 -11.22 -1.43 23.95
C LEU A 2 -11.31 -2.53 22.88
N LEU A 3 -12.18 -3.52 23.08
CA LEU A 3 -12.39 -4.61 22.11
C LEU A 3 -12.86 -4.10 20.75
N LEU A 4 -13.74 -3.09 20.73
CA LEU A 4 -14.20 -2.47 19.48
C LEU A 4 -13.05 -1.76 18.76
N LEU A 5 -12.18 -1.06 19.49
CA LEU A 5 -11.01 -0.41 18.90
C LEU A 5 -10.01 -1.45 18.34
N ILE A 6 -9.79 -2.55 19.05
CA ILE A 6 -8.93 -3.66 18.57
C ILE A 6 -9.49 -4.27 17.29
N MET A 7 -10.80 -4.52 17.23
CA MET A 7 -11.46 -5.02 16.02
C MET A 7 -11.35 -4.03 14.86
N LEU A 8 -11.44 -2.74 15.15
CA LEU A 8 -11.26 -1.70 14.15
C LEU A 8 -9.81 -1.65 13.64
N SER A 9 -8.82 -1.72 14.53
CA SER A 9 -7.40 -1.82 14.15
C SER A 9 -7.13 -3.05 13.28
N ALA A 10 -7.67 -4.22 13.68
CA ALA A 10 -7.59 -5.45 12.91
C ALA A 10 -8.20 -5.30 11.50
N PHE A 11 -9.32 -4.58 11.38
CA PHE A 11 -9.92 -4.25 10.09
C PHE A 11 -8.99 -3.38 9.23
N PHE A 12 -8.44 -2.29 9.76
CA PHE A 12 -7.53 -1.41 9.02
C PHE A 12 -6.28 -2.18 8.54
N SER A 13 -5.64 -2.91 9.44
CA SER A 13 -4.46 -3.73 9.18
C SER A 13 -4.72 -4.85 8.15
N GLY A 14 -5.83 -5.58 8.29
CA GLY A 14 -6.22 -6.61 7.32
C GLY A 14 -6.59 -6.02 5.96
N SER A 15 -7.29 -4.89 5.94
CA SER A 15 -7.66 -4.24 4.68
C SER A 15 -6.48 -3.66 3.92
N GLU A 16 -5.43 -3.17 4.60
CA GLU A 16 -4.18 -2.74 4.00
C GLU A 16 -3.59 -3.86 3.13
N THR A 17 -3.36 -5.01 3.76
CA THR A 17 -2.80 -6.19 3.08
C THR A 17 -3.78 -6.69 2.03
N GLY A 18 -5.08 -6.72 2.34
CA GLY A 18 -6.12 -7.15 1.41
C GLY A 18 -6.13 -6.33 0.13
N LEU A 19 -6.09 -4.99 0.22
CA LEU A 19 -6.08 -4.13 -0.97
C LEU A 19 -4.78 -4.25 -1.77
N ILE A 20 -3.63 -4.33 -1.10
CA ILE A 20 -2.33 -4.44 -1.77
C ILE A 20 -2.16 -5.80 -2.46
N SER A 21 -2.69 -6.87 -1.87
CA SER A 21 -2.60 -8.23 -2.42
C SER A 21 -3.66 -8.55 -3.49
N LEU A 22 -4.51 -7.60 -3.88
CA LEU A 22 -5.50 -7.83 -4.95
C LEU A 22 -4.81 -8.06 -6.31
N ASN A 23 -5.23 -9.11 -7.02
CA ASN A 23 -4.83 -9.32 -8.41
C ASN A 23 -5.54 -8.29 -9.32
N ARG A 24 -4.75 -7.40 -9.94
CA ARG A 24 -5.26 -6.30 -10.80
C ARG A 24 -6.09 -6.80 -11.98
N TYR A 25 -5.71 -7.93 -12.60
CA TYR A 25 -6.44 -8.49 -13.75
C TYR A 25 -7.83 -8.97 -13.33
N ARG A 26 -7.90 -9.78 -12.27
CA ARG A 26 -9.17 -10.29 -11.73
C ARG A 26 -10.07 -9.17 -11.21
N LEU A 27 -9.48 -8.13 -10.60
CA LEU A 27 -10.21 -6.95 -10.14
C LEU A 27 -10.89 -6.20 -11.29
N LYS A 28 -10.19 -5.98 -12.41
CA LYS A 28 -10.76 -5.34 -13.60
C LYS A 28 -11.91 -6.16 -14.19
N HIS A 29 -11.74 -7.47 -14.32
CA HIS A 29 -12.79 -8.37 -14.79
C HIS A 29 -14.06 -8.34 -13.91
N LEU A 30 -13.88 -8.30 -12.59
CA LEU A 30 -15.01 -8.17 -11.66
C LEU A 30 -15.67 -6.78 -11.75
N ALA A 31 -14.89 -5.73 -11.98
CA ALA A 31 -15.41 -4.38 -12.17
C ALA A 31 -16.23 -4.25 -13.46
N GLU A 32 -15.78 -4.87 -14.56
CA GLU A 32 -16.53 -4.95 -15.83
C GLU A 32 -17.88 -5.67 -15.65
N LYS A 33 -17.93 -6.66 -14.75
CA LYS A 33 -19.17 -7.35 -14.34
C LYS A 33 -20.02 -6.55 -13.34
N ASN A 34 -19.79 -5.24 -13.20
CA ASN A 34 -20.49 -4.34 -12.27
C ASN A 34 -20.42 -4.77 -10.79
N HIS A 35 -19.38 -5.49 -10.37
CA HIS A 35 -19.21 -5.82 -8.96
C HIS A 35 -18.86 -4.54 -8.16
N GLY A 36 -19.79 -4.09 -7.31
CA GLY A 36 -19.69 -2.81 -6.61
C GLY A 36 -18.45 -2.64 -5.74
N GLY A 37 -17.99 -3.71 -5.08
CA GLY A 37 -16.74 -3.67 -4.28
C GLY A 37 -15.48 -3.63 -5.15
N ALA A 38 -15.53 -4.24 -6.34
CA ALA A 38 -14.40 -4.27 -7.27
C ALA A 38 -14.22 -2.91 -7.94
N LEU A 39 -15.31 -2.26 -8.36
CA LEU A 39 -15.31 -0.90 -8.90
C LEU A 39 -14.68 0.10 -7.93
N ARG A 40 -15.06 0.01 -6.64
CA ARG A 40 -14.54 0.91 -5.59
C ARG A 40 -13.08 0.64 -5.28
N ALA A 41 -12.71 -0.63 -5.12
CA ALA A 41 -11.32 -1.01 -4.90
C ALA A 41 -10.43 -0.58 -6.07
N LEU A 42 -10.92 -0.71 -7.31
CA LEU A 42 -10.21 -0.25 -8.51
C LEU A 42 -10.02 1.27 -8.51
N ALA A 43 -11.05 2.04 -8.13
CA ALA A 43 -10.95 3.49 -8.01
C ALA A 43 -9.95 3.93 -6.93
N LEU A 44 -9.95 3.26 -5.77
CA LEU A 44 -8.99 3.51 -4.69
C LEU A 44 -7.55 3.20 -5.11
N LEU A 45 -7.35 2.06 -5.79
CA LEU A 45 -6.04 1.63 -6.30
C LEU A 45 -5.53 2.47 -7.49
N GLY A 46 -6.35 3.38 -8.02
CA GLY A 46 -5.94 4.37 -9.02
C GLY A 46 -5.01 5.45 -8.45
N ASN A 47 -5.01 5.67 -7.13
CA ASN A 47 -4.10 6.59 -6.44
C ASN A 47 -3.48 5.88 -5.21
N PRO A 48 -2.53 4.94 -5.42
CA PRO A 48 -2.00 4.09 -4.36
C PRO A 48 -1.35 4.91 -3.23
N GLU A 49 -0.66 6.01 -3.54
CA GLU A 49 -0.06 6.89 -2.51
C GLU A 49 -1.11 7.44 -1.54
N LYS A 50 -2.21 8.01 -2.05
CA LYS A 50 -3.29 8.55 -1.20
C LYS A 50 -3.96 7.45 -0.39
N LEU A 51 -4.13 6.28 -0.99
CA LEU A 51 -4.72 5.11 -0.33
C LEU A 51 -3.84 4.62 0.83
N ILE A 52 -2.55 4.43 0.59
CA ILE A 52 -1.59 3.98 1.60
C ILE A 52 -1.54 5.00 2.75
N SER A 53 -1.41 6.29 2.46
CA SER A 53 -1.40 7.33 3.48
C SER A 53 -2.70 7.36 4.30
N LEU A 54 -3.86 7.16 3.66
CA LEU A 54 -5.15 7.08 4.34
C LEU A 54 -5.25 5.88 5.29
N ILE A 55 -4.83 4.70 4.81
CA ILE A 55 -4.88 3.47 5.60
C ILE A 55 -3.91 3.56 6.78
N LEU A 56 -2.67 4.03 6.55
CA LEU A 56 -1.70 4.23 7.62
C LEU A 56 -2.20 5.23 8.66
N LEU A 57 -2.78 6.36 8.22
CA LEU A 57 -3.35 7.34 9.14
C LEU A 57 -4.41 6.70 10.04
N GLY A 58 -5.36 5.98 9.45
CA GLY A 58 -6.43 5.33 10.20
C GLY A 58 -5.90 4.27 11.17
N ASN A 59 -5.02 3.38 10.70
CA ASN A 59 -4.42 2.34 11.53
C ASN A 59 -3.67 2.93 12.73
N ASN A 60 -2.80 3.91 12.46
CA ASN A 60 -2.00 4.55 13.51
C ASN A 60 -2.88 5.32 14.49
N PHE A 61 -3.89 6.03 14.00
CA PHE A 61 -4.82 6.76 14.87
C PHE A 61 -5.54 5.81 15.84
N ILE A 62 -6.07 4.69 15.35
CA ILE A 62 -6.74 3.70 16.20
C ILE A 62 -5.75 3.05 17.17
N ASN A 63 -4.54 2.70 16.73
CA ASN A 63 -3.53 2.11 17.62
C ASN A 63 -3.12 3.07 18.74
N ILE A 64 -2.96 4.36 18.43
CA ILE A 64 -2.69 5.38 19.45
C ILE A 64 -3.87 5.47 20.43
N LEU A 65 -5.11 5.50 19.95
CA LEU A 65 -6.28 5.50 20.83
C LEU A 65 -6.36 4.27 21.74
N ILE A 66 -6.06 3.08 21.21
CA ILE A 66 -6.01 1.84 22.01
C ILE A 66 -4.96 1.97 23.10
N THR A 67 -3.75 2.39 22.75
CA THR A 67 -2.65 2.57 23.70
C THR A 67 -3.00 3.60 24.78
N GLN A 68 -3.55 4.75 24.42
CA GLN A 68 -3.95 5.78 25.39
C GLN A 68 -5.03 5.27 26.36
N VAL A 69 -6.07 4.62 25.84
CA VAL A 69 -7.16 4.08 26.67
C VAL A 69 -6.67 2.93 27.55
N ALA A 70 -5.84 2.03 27.02
CA ALA A 70 -5.28 0.90 27.76
C ALA A 70 -4.34 1.37 28.87
N THR A 71 -3.45 2.32 28.58
CA THR A 71 -2.53 2.89 29.57
C THR A 71 -3.29 3.60 30.68
N TYR A 72 -4.29 4.41 30.34
CA TYR A 72 -5.15 5.07 31.32
C TYR A 72 -5.89 4.05 32.20
N LEU A 73 -6.42 2.98 31.60
CA LEU A 73 -7.09 1.92 32.34
C LEU A 73 -6.12 1.14 33.24
N GLY A 74 -4.93 0.83 32.75
CA GLY A 74 -3.87 0.17 33.52
C GLY A 74 -3.47 0.99 34.74
N TYR A 75 -3.26 2.30 34.55
CA TYR A 75 -2.97 3.23 35.64
C TYR A 75 -4.09 3.26 36.69
N ARG A 76 -5.35 3.32 36.26
CA ARG A 76 -6.49 3.37 37.18
C ARG A 76 -6.64 2.09 38.02
N LEU A 77 -6.24 0.93 37.49
CA LEU A 77 -6.42 -0.36 38.15
C LEU A 77 -5.24 -0.74 39.07
N TYR A 78 -4.00 -0.47 38.64
CA TYR A 78 -2.79 -0.94 39.33
C TYR A 78 -1.73 0.15 39.53
N GLY A 79 -2.10 1.43 39.39
CA GLY A 79 -1.17 2.55 39.54
C GLY A 79 -0.04 2.52 38.51
N GLU A 80 1.16 2.93 38.92
CA GLU A 80 2.33 3.00 38.02
C GLU A 80 2.72 1.63 37.46
N ALA A 81 2.65 0.57 38.27
CA ALA A 81 2.93 -0.80 37.81
C ALA A 81 1.93 -1.25 36.72
N GLY A 82 0.69 -0.77 36.80
CA GLY A 82 -0.36 -1.03 35.81
C GLY A 82 -0.05 -0.51 34.42
N ILE A 83 0.71 0.57 34.30
CA ILE A 83 1.14 1.12 33.01
C ILE A 83 2.06 0.12 32.29
N ALA A 84 3.06 -0.42 33.00
CA ALA A 84 4.01 -1.37 32.44
C ALA A 84 3.31 -2.68 32.03
N ILE A 85 2.44 -3.20 32.90
CA ILE A 85 1.65 -4.42 32.62
C ILE A 85 0.73 -4.20 31.41
N ALA A 86 -0.02 -3.09 31.39
CA ALA A 86 -0.91 -2.78 30.28
C ALA A 86 -0.15 -2.65 28.96
N THR A 87 1.02 -2.01 28.97
CA THR A 87 1.88 -1.87 27.78
C THR A 87 2.28 -3.26 27.26
N GLY A 88 2.85 -4.12 28.11
CA GLY A 88 3.31 -5.45 27.69
C GLY A 88 2.18 -6.34 27.16
N VAL A 89 1.06 -6.39 27.88
CA VAL A 89 -0.11 -7.18 27.45
C VAL A 89 -0.69 -6.63 26.15
N LEU A 90 -0.83 -5.30 26.04
CA LEU A 90 -1.41 -4.68 24.86
C LEU A 90 -0.54 -4.87 23.63
N THR A 91 0.79 -4.79 23.76
CA THR A 91 1.70 -5.07 22.64
C THR A 91 1.48 -6.46 22.08
N LEU A 92 1.39 -7.50 22.92
CA LEU A 92 1.10 -8.87 22.47
C LEU A 92 -0.27 -8.98 21.82
N VAL A 93 -1.29 -8.36 22.43
CA VAL A 93 -2.67 -8.40 21.91
C VAL A 93 -2.77 -7.71 20.55
N LEU A 94 -2.20 -6.51 20.40
CA LEU A 94 -2.20 -5.79 19.12
C LEU A 94 -1.41 -6.56 18.06
N LEU A 95 -0.22 -7.03 18.40
CA LEU A 95 0.63 -7.76 17.46
C LEU A 95 -0.05 -9.04 16.95
N LEU A 96 -0.69 -9.81 17.83
CA LEU A 96 -1.37 -11.05 17.42
C LEU A 96 -2.70 -10.77 16.72
N PHE A 97 -3.59 -10.00 17.35
CA PHE A 97 -4.99 -9.90 16.91
C PHE A 97 -5.27 -8.72 15.98
N ALA A 98 -4.52 -7.63 16.10
CA ALA A 98 -4.70 -6.44 15.29
C ALA A 98 -3.71 -6.33 14.13
N GLU A 99 -2.58 -7.04 14.20
CA GLU A 99 -1.52 -6.93 13.20
C GLU A 99 -1.32 -8.24 12.42
N ILE A 100 -0.71 -9.26 13.03
CA ILE A 100 -0.28 -10.47 12.31
C ILE A 100 -1.47 -11.26 11.77
N THR A 101 -2.41 -11.65 12.64
CA THR A 101 -3.55 -12.49 12.24
C THR A 101 -4.39 -11.88 11.10
N PRO A 102 -4.85 -10.62 11.18
CA PRO A 102 -5.64 -10.04 10.10
C PRO A 102 -4.84 -9.88 8.80
N LYS A 103 -3.55 -9.51 8.87
CA LYS A 103 -2.69 -9.42 7.67
C LYS A 103 -2.52 -10.78 7.01
N THR A 104 -2.25 -11.84 7.78
CA THR A 104 -2.12 -13.20 7.25
C THR A 104 -3.41 -13.70 6.60
N LEU A 105 -4.56 -13.48 7.25
CA LEU A 105 -5.86 -13.87 6.69
C LEU A 105 -6.20 -13.08 5.42
N ALA A 106 -5.86 -11.79 5.39
CA ALA A 106 -6.07 -10.93 4.23
C ALA A 106 -5.19 -11.31 3.06
N ALA A 107 -3.93 -11.68 3.30
CA ALA A 107 -3.04 -12.19 2.25
C ALA A 107 -3.60 -13.49 1.63
N ALA A 108 -4.17 -14.38 2.44
CA ALA A 108 -4.76 -15.63 1.95
C ALA A 108 -6.08 -15.43 1.19
N ARG A 109 -6.89 -14.42 1.56
CA ARG A 109 -8.18 -14.12 0.91
C ARG A 109 -8.39 -12.61 0.70
N PRO A 110 -7.64 -11.97 -0.24
CA PRO A 110 -7.60 -10.52 -0.38
C PRO A 110 -8.99 -9.90 -0.65
N GLU A 111 -9.79 -10.53 -1.52
CA GLU A 111 -11.12 -10.04 -1.90
C GLU A 111 -12.08 -9.88 -0.72
N ARG A 112 -12.02 -10.79 0.26
CA ARG A 112 -12.92 -10.77 1.42
C ARG A 112 -12.64 -9.59 2.35
N PHE A 113 -11.42 -9.09 2.37
CA PHE A 113 -11.03 -7.93 3.18
C PHE A 113 -11.11 -6.64 2.36
N ALA A 114 -10.65 -6.68 1.11
CA ALA A 114 -10.55 -5.50 0.27
C ALA A 114 -11.90 -4.97 -0.21
N PHE A 115 -12.85 -5.83 -0.60
CA PHE A 115 -14.12 -5.36 -1.13
C PHE A 115 -14.97 -4.65 -0.08
N PRO A 116 -15.20 -5.20 1.13
CA PRO A 116 -15.89 -4.46 2.18
C PRO A 116 -15.16 -3.19 2.57
N ALA A 117 -13.82 -3.25 2.67
CA ALA A 117 -13.02 -2.09 3.02
C ALA A 117 -13.10 -0.98 1.98
N ALA A 118 -13.23 -1.30 0.70
CA ALA A 118 -13.39 -0.32 -0.36
C ALA A 118 -14.66 0.53 -0.22
N TYR A 119 -15.74 -0.02 0.37
CA TYR A 119 -16.95 0.75 0.69
C TYR A 119 -16.72 1.78 1.80
N VAL A 120 -15.84 1.46 2.76
CA VAL A 120 -15.48 2.36 3.87
C VAL A 120 -14.47 3.40 3.42
N TYR A 121 -13.44 2.99 2.68
CA TYR A 121 -12.34 3.88 2.28
C TYR A 121 -12.71 4.88 1.21
N GLN A 122 -13.65 4.58 0.32
CA GLN A 122 -14.03 5.54 -0.73
C GLN A 122 -14.61 6.85 -0.17
N PRO A 123 -15.63 6.86 0.72
CA PRO A 123 -16.10 8.10 1.33
C PRO A 123 -15.05 8.69 2.28
N LEU A 124 -14.33 7.85 3.03
CA LEU A 124 -13.31 8.31 3.97
C LEU A 124 -12.16 9.04 3.26
N SER A 125 -11.75 8.55 2.08
CA SER A 125 -10.74 9.17 1.23
C SER A 125 -11.15 10.56 0.76
N LYS A 126 -12.44 10.78 0.45
CA LYS A 126 -12.96 12.11 0.08
C LYS A 126 -12.97 13.07 1.26
N ILE A 127 -13.40 12.61 2.44
CA ILE A 127 -13.47 13.43 3.65
C ILE A 127 -12.07 13.79 4.17
N LEU A 128 -11.15 12.82 4.17
CA LEU A 128 -9.78 13.00 4.67
C LEU A 128 -8.79 13.43 3.57
N ALA A 129 -9.25 13.68 2.35
CA ALA A 129 -8.44 14.20 1.26
C ALA A 129 -7.56 15.42 1.64
N PRO A 130 -8.07 16.46 2.34
CA PRO A 130 -7.22 17.59 2.73
C PRO A 130 -6.12 17.18 3.72
N VAL A 131 -6.44 16.33 4.70
CA VAL A 131 -5.49 15.85 5.71
C VAL A 131 -4.40 15.00 5.05
N VAL A 132 -4.79 14.05 4.20
CA VAL A 132 -3.85 13.20 3.45
C VAL A 132 -2.94 14.04 2.55
N SER A 133 -3.47 15.09 1.91
CA SER A 133 -2.67 15.97 1.05
C SER A 133 -1.63 16.75 1.85
N VAL A 134 -1.99 17.25 3.04
CA VAL A 134 -1.05 17.93 3.95
C VAL A 134 0.05 16.98 4.40
N ILE A 135 -0.30 15.74 4.79
CA ILE A 135 0.68 14.74 5.21
C ILE A 135 1.63 14.38 4.08
N ASN A 136 1.12 14.17 2.86
CA ASN A 136 1.95 13.88 1.71
C ASN A 136 2.88 15.05 1.36
N TRP A 137 2.39 16.29 1.49
CA TRP A 137 3.22 17.48 1.31
C TRP A 137 4.33 17.57 2.37
N LEU A 138 4.02 17.29 3.64
CA LEU A 138 5.02 17.22 4.71
C LEU A 138 6.05 16.12 4.44
N ALA A 139 5.60 14.93 4.05
CA ALA A 139 6.49 13.82 3.71
C ALA A 139 7.44 14.20 2.56
N GLN A 140 6.93 14.83 1.49
CA GLN A 140 7.73 15.32 0.38
C GLN A 140 8.72 16.41 0.82
N MET A 141 8.36 17.28 1.77
CA MET A 141 9.29 18.27 2.33
C MET A 141 10.49 17.61 3.01
N PHE A 142 10.27 16.52 3.74
CA PHE A 142 11.37 15.75 4.37
C PHE A 142 12.18 14.93 3.37
N ILE A 143 11.58 14.45 2.28
CA ILE A 143 12.26 13.65 1.26
C ILE A 143 13.04 14.52 0.26
N ARG A 144 12.54 15.71 -0.08
CA ARG A 144 13.15 16.64 -1.05
C ARG A 144 14.64 16.94 -0.83
N PRO A 145 15.17 17.08 0.39
CA PRO A 145 16.62 17.26 0.59
C PRO A 145 17.45 15.99 0.36
N PHE A 146 16.84 14.80 0.42
CA PHE A 146 17.53 13.51 0.24
C PHE A 146 17.28 12.87 -1.13
N SER A 147 16.30 13.35 -1.90
CA SER A 147 16.04 12.88 -3.25
C SER A 147 17.06 13.48 -4.22
N PRO A 148 17.85 12.67 -4.92
CA PRO A 148 18.55 13.13 -6.12
C PRO A 148 17.52 13.79 -7.05
N ARG A 149 17.86 14.95 -7.59
CA ARG A 149 17.03 15.69 -8.55
C ARG A 149 17.02 14.97 -9.90
N ASP A 150 16.49 13.76 -9.95
CA ASP A 150 16.27 13.06 -11.19
C ASP A 150 14.77 12.93 -11.40
N HIS A 151 14.25 13.87 -12.17
CA HIS A 151 12.98 13.77 -12.87
C HIS A 151 13.08 12.71 -13.96
N VAL A 152 13.52 11.49 -13.61
CA VAL A 152 13.49 10.36 -14.52
C VAL A 152 12.07 9.83 -14.44
N ASN A 153 11.32 10.11 -15.50
CA ASN A 153 10.19 9.28 -15.88
C ASN A 153 10.68 7.82 -15.80
N VAL A 154 10.20 7.08 -14.80
CA VAL A 154 10.58 5.67 -14.54
C VAL A 154 10.31 4.78 -15.76
N SER A 155 9.54 5.28 -16.74
CA SER A 155 9.29 4.67 -18.04
C SER A 155 10.50 4.64 -18.99
N ASP A 156 11.47 5.57 -18.91
CA ASP A 156 12.57 5.64 -19.90
C ASP A 156 13.81 4.85 -19.50
N ALA A 157 14.18 4.84 -18.21
CA ALA A 157 15.40 4.18 -17.76
C ALA A 157 15.26 2.64 -17.66
N LEU A 158 14.06 2.14 -17.36
CA LEU A 158 13.80 0.69 -17.35
C LEU A 158 13.76 0.11 -18.77
N ASN A 159 13.35 0.91 -19.77
CA ASN A 159 13.18 0.46 -21.14
C ASN A 159 14.53 0.11 -21.80
N SER A 160 15.57 0.90 -21.59
CA SER A 160 16.89 0.68 -22.21
C SER A 160 17.62 -0.55 -21.69
N ASP A 161 17.52 -0.83 -20.38
CA ASP A 161 18.20 -1.98 -19.78
C ASP A 161 17.40 -3.28 -19.97
N GLU A 162 16.06 -3.23 -19.93
CA GLU A 162 15.22 -4.38 -20.30
C GLU A 162 15.32 -4.71 -21.80
N LEU A 163 15.42 -3.71 -22.71
CA LEU A 163 15.71 -3.96 -24.14
C LEU A 163 17.08 -4.61 -24.34
N ARG A 164 18.10 -4.16 -23.60
CA ARG A 164 19.45 -4.74 -23.68
C ARG A 164 19.46 -6.19 -23.23
N VAL A 165 18.73 -6.52 -22.17
CA VAL A 165 18.59 -7.90 -21.69
C VAL A 165 17.77 -8.74 -22.67
N ALA A 166 16.68 -8.24 -23.23
CA ALA A 166 15.88 -8.96 -24.23
C ALA A 166 16.64 -9.21 -25.54
N VAL A 167 17.45 -8.26 -26.00
CA VAL A 167 18.32 -8.43 -27.17
C VAL A 167 19.49 -9.37 -26.88
N ALA A 168 20.04 -9.34 -25.66
CA ALA A 168 21.08 -10.28 -25.23
C ALA A 168 20.53 -11.71 -25.11
N GLU A 169 19.33 -11.92 -24.57
CA GLU A 169 18.68 -13.24 -24.51
C GLU A 169 18.30 -13.78 -25.89
N THR A 170 18.01 -12.91 -26.86
CA THR A 170 17.68 -13.33 -28.25
C THR A 170 18.94 -13.54 -29.12
N SER A 171 20.12 -13.12 -28.66
CA SER A 171 21.39 -13.21 -29.41
C SER A 171 21.98 -14.63 -29.54
N GLY A 172 21.25 -15.66 -29.11
CA GLY A 172 21.59 -17.07 -29.32
C GLY A 172 20.95 -17.75 -30.53
N LEU A 173 20.08 -17.08 -31.31
CA LEU A 173 19.30 -17.74 -32.38
C LEU A 173 19.21 -16.99 -33.73
N ILE A 174 20.02 -15.95 -33.98
CA ILE A 174 19.93 -15.17 -35.23
C ILE A 174 21.33 -15.04 -35.89
N PRO A 175 21.53 -15.59 -37.10
CA PRO A 175 22.80 -15.53 -37.85
C PRO A 175 23.25 -14.09 -38.16
N ASP A 176 24.57 -13.86 -38.11
CA ASP A 176 25.29 -12.57 -38.16
C ASP A 176 25.07 -11.68 -39.40
N SER A 177 24.26 -12.07 -40.38
CA SER A 177 24.23 -11.40 -41.68
C SER A 177 23.31 -10.17 -41.78
N HIS A 178 22.48 -9.84 -40.79
CA HIS A 178 21.50 -8.74 -40.87
C HIS A 178 21.59 -7.70 -39.73
N ARG A 179 22.64 -7.76 -38.90
CA ARG A 179 22.83 -6.85 -37.77
C ARG A 179 23.22 -5.43 -38.21
N ASP A 180 24.06 -5.33 -39.24
CA ASP A 180 24.63 -4.06 -39.69
C ASP A 180 23.60 -3.16 -40.41
N MET A 181 22.61 -3.78 -41.07
CA MET A 181 21.55 -3.05 -41.77
C MET A 181 20.57 -2.38 -40.80
N LEU A 182 20.29 -3.03 -39.66
CA LEU A 182 19.38 -2.49 -38.62
C LEU A 182 20.03 -1.34 -37.84
N ILE A 183 21.34 -1.41 -37.58
CA ILE A 183 22.10 -0.34 -36.92
C ILE A 183 22.15 0.91 -37.83
N SER A 184 22.31 0.71 -39.14
CA SER A 184 22.34 1.80 -40.13
C SER A 184 21.04 2.61 -40.21
N ILE A 185 19.89 1.96 -40.01
CA ILE A 185 18.57 2.61 -40.02
C ILE A 185 18.34 3.37 -38.69
N LEU A 186 18.86 2.86 -37.57
CA LEU A 186 18.74 3.51 -36.26
C LEU A 186 19.57 4.80 -36.16
N ASP A 187 20.76 4.83 -36.77
CA ASP A 187 21.61 6.03 -36.82
C ASP A 187 21.03 7.15 -37.73
N LEU A 188 20.17 6.79 -38.69
CA LEU A 188 19.51 7.75 -39.58
C LEU A 188 18.29 8.45 -38.95
N GLU A 189 17.77 7.94 -37.83
CA GLU A 189 16.67 8.57 -37.08
C GLU A 189 17.19 9.55 -35.99
N THR A 190 18.51 9.62 -35.80
CA THR A 190 19.17 10.51 -34.83
C THR A 190 19.72 11.82 -35.42
N VAL A 191 19.27 12.25 -36.61
CA VAL A 191 19.55 13.59 -37.17
C VAL A 191 18.28 14.39 -37.38
#